data_AF-A0A117LU14-F1
#
_entry.id   AF-A0A117LU14-F1
#
_cell.length_a   1.000
_cell.length_b   1.000
_cell.length_c   1.000
_cell.angle_alpha   90.00
_cell.angle_beta   90.00
_cell.angle_gamma   90.00
#
_symmetry.space_group_name_H-M   'P 1'
#
loop_
_entity.id
_entity.type
_entity.pdbx_description
1 polymer ?
#
loop_
_entity_poly.entity_id
_entity_poly.type
_entity_poly.pdbx_seq_one_letter_code
_entity_poly.pdbx_strand_id
1 'polypeptide(L)'
;MVPNCDLFIYTNDLLKELQEQIVKDNNDKKGLELGMFYKQIIKDFESGNMNENEIKAFKDSDIAPLYGIDTSKMRYIAVTGTDGKTTTCTMIYHILKNRGFKPALITTVGAYIGDQQIDTGLHTTTPSSQEL
;
A
#
# COMPACT_ATOMS: atom_id res chain seq x y z
N MET A 1 -0.38 28.70 -1.82
CA MET A 1 0.07 28.88 -0.42
C MET A 1 -0.80 28.08 0.56
N VAL A 2 -0.21 27.06 1.21
CA VAL A 2 -0.86 26.34 2.31
C VAL A 2 -0.74 27.20 3.58
N PRO A 3 -1.84 27.54 4.29
CA PRO A 3 -1.76 28.46 5.42
C PRO A 3 -0.98 27.84 6.60
N ASN A 4 -0.02 28.61 7.14
CA ASN A 4 0.60 28.45 8.46
C ASN A 4 0.99 27.00 8.88
N CYS A 5 1.93 26.39 8.18
CA CYS A 5 2.49 25.07 8.51
C CYS A 5 4.03 25.11 8.55
N ASP A 6 4.63 24.42 9.51
CA ASP A 6 6.10 24.28 9.64
C ASP A 6 6.68 23.19 8.70
N LEU A 7 5.82 22.28 8.25
CA LEU A 7 6.13 21.12 7.43
C LEU A 7 4.99 20.87 6.43
N PHE A 8 5.34 20.58 5.18
CA PHE A 8 4.39 20.09 4.18
C PHE A 8 4.86 18.74 3.62
N ILE A 9 3.90 17.84 3.37
CA ILE A 9 4.12 16.52 2.79
C ILE A 9 3.49 16.50 1.39
N TYR A 10 4.20 15.97 0.40
CA TYR A 10 3.72 15.88 -0.99
C TYR A 10 4.03 14.50 -1.59
N THR A 11 3.25 14.09 -2.59
CA THR A 11 3.48 12.84 -3.35
C THR A 11 4.21 13.12 -4.68
N ASN A 12 5.09 12.21 -5.09
CA ASN A 12 5.76 12.26 -6.39
C ASN A 12 4.82 12.00 -7.58
N ASP A 13 3.60 11.52 -7.34
CA ASP A 13 2.58 11.33 -8.39
C ASP A 13 1.92 12.65 -8.84
N LEU A 14 2.20 13.76 -8.15
CA LEU A 14 1.82 15.10 -8.61
C LEU A 14 2.56 15.46 -9.91
N LEU A 15 1.90 16.21 -10.79
CA LEU A 15 2.55 16.82 -11.95
C LEU A 15 3.78 17.65 -11.51
N LYS A 16 4.90 17.53 -12.23
CA LYS A 16 6.15 18.23 -11.91
C LYS A 16 5.97 19.73 -11.69
N GLU A 17 5.16 20.37 -12.52
CA GLU A 17 4.85 21.79 -12.43
C GLU A 17 4.20 22.15 -11.07
N LEU A 18 3.34 21.29 -10.54
CA LEU A 18 2.73 21.47 -9.22
C LEU A 18 3.74 21.23 -8.10
N GLN A 19 4.62 20.24 -8.24
CA GLN A 19 5.69 20.01 -7.26
C GLN A 19 6.61 21.23 -7.16
N GLU A 20 7.04 21.77 -8.30
CA GLU A 20 7.89 22.96 -8.39
C GLU A 20 7.19 24.19 -7.81
N GLN A 21 5.90 24.38 -8.09
CA GLN A 21 5.10 25.45 -7.49
C GLN A 21 4.97 25.30 -5.98
N ILE A 22 4.67 24.10 -5.46
CA ILE A 22 4.53 23.84 -4.03
C ILE A 22 5.85 24.14 -3.29
N VAL A 23 6.98 23.69 -3.83
CA VAL A 23 8.31 23.96 -3.26
C VAL A 23 8.63 25.45 -3.31
N LYS A 24 8.32 26.13 -4.43
CA LYS A 24 8.57 27.57 -4.59
C LYS A 24 7.72 28.42 -3.65
N ASP A 25 6.45 28.07 -3.48
CA ASP A 25 5.48 28.76 -2.62
C ASP A 25 5.74 28.55 -1.12
N ASN A 26 6.59 27.58 -0.75
CA ASN A 26 6.89 27.19 0.62
C ASN A 26 8.40 27.04 0.84
N ASN A 27 9.20 27.89 0.19
CA ASN A 27 10.67 27.82 0.18
C ASN A 27 11.32 27.99 1.56
N ASP A 28 10.58 28.55 2.51
CA ASP A 28 10.94 28.79 3.90
C ASP A 28 10.56 27.61 4.82
N LYS A 29 9.83 26.62 4.31
CA LYS A 29 9.30 25.49 5.07
C LYS A 29 9.94 24.18 4.65
N LYS A 30 9.96 23.22 5.58
CA LYS A 30 10.45 21.87 5.27
C LYS A 30 9.42 21.13 4.41
N GLY A 31 9.86 20.60 3.27
CA GLY A 31 9.07 19.67 2.45
C GLY A 31 9.53 18.23 2.67
N LEU A 32 8.60 17.30 2.80
CA LEU A 32 8.88 15.87 2.82
C LEU A 32 8.11 15.16 1.71
N GLU A 33 8.81 14.34 0.94
CA GLU A 33 8.16 13.42 0.01
C GLU A 33 7.54 12.27 0.79
N LEU A 34 6.29 11.93 0.47
CA LEU A 34 5.47 10.98 1.22
C LEU A 34 6.12 9.59 1.29
N GLY A 35 6.64 9.07 0.17
CA GLY A 35 7.33 7.79 0.11
C GLY A 35 8.61 7.75 0.95
N MET A 36 9.40 8.82 0.94
CA MET A 36 10.59 8.98 1.78
C MET A 36 10.23 9.06 3.25
N PHE A 37 9.16 9.79 3.60
CA PHE A 37 8.68 9.90 4.96
C PHE A 37 8.28 8.53 5.53
N TYR A 38 7.48 7.76 4.78
CA TYR A 38 7.13 6.39 5.16
C TYR A 38 8.37 5.49 5.36
N LYS A 39 9.32 5.53 4.43
CA LYS A 39 10.57 4.74 4.53
C LYS A 39 11.40 5.12 5.74
N GLN A 40 11.45 6.41 6.09
CA GLN A 40 12.19 6.87 7.26
C GLN A 40 11.58 6.37 8.56
N ILE A 41 10.25 6.48 8.71
CA ILE A 41 9.52 5.94 9.87
C ILE A 41 9.79 4.44 10.01
N ILE A 42 9.66 3.69 8.92
CA ILE A 42 9.94 2.25 8.90
C ILE A 42 11.37 1.96 9.38
N LYS A 43 12.36 2.65 8.82
CA LYS A 43 13.77 2.45 9.17
C LYS A 43 14.03 2.75 10.65
N ASP A 44 13.42 3.80 11.18
CA ASP A 44 13.58 4.20 12.58
C ASP A 44 12.95 3.18 13.53
N PHE A 45 11.84 2.56 13.13
CA PHE A 45 11.23 1.45 13.85
C PHE A 45 12.13 0.21 13.85
N GLU A 46 12.63 -0.21 12.69
CA GLU A 46 13.50 -1.40 12.56
C GLU A 46 14.83 -1.27 13.29
N SER A 47 15.42 -0.07 13.25
CA SER A 47 16.70 0.21 13.88
C SER A 47 16.60 0.47 15.39
N GLY A 48 15.40 0.47 15.95
CA GLY A 48 15.17 0.75 17.37
C GLY A 48 15.43 2.21 17.76
N ASN A 49 15.36 3.13 16.79
CA ASN A 49 15.62 4.56 16.96
C ASN A 49 14.37 5.38 17.31
N MET A 50 13.30 4.73 17.78
CA MET A 50 12.06 5.36 18.21
C MET A 50 11.92 5.31 19.73
N ASN A 51 11.30 6.35 20.31
CA ASN A 51 10.90 6.35 21.70
C ASN A 51 9.60 5.53 21.92
N GLU A 52 9.22 5.30 23.18
CA GLU A 52 8.05 4.47 23.53
C GLU A 52 6.72 4.99 22.96
N ASN A 53 6.54 6.32 22.93
CA ASN A 53 5.33 6.94 22.39
C ASN A 53 5.26 6.78 20.86
N GLU A 54 6.39 6.92 20.17
CA GLU A 54 6.51 6.71 18.72
C GLU A 54 6.27 5.26 18.34
N ILE A 55 6.84 4.31 19.10
CA ILE A 55 6.60 2.88 18.91
C ILE A 55 5.11 2.55 19.07
N LYS A 56 4.46 3.14 20.08
CA LYS A 56 3.03 2.96 20.30
C LYS A 56 2.23 3.52 19.13
N ALA A 57 2.49 4.76 18.72
CA ALA A 57 1.82 5.39 17.58
C ALA A 57 2.04 4.62 16.27
N PHE A 58 3.24 4.08 16.04
CA PHE A 58 3.56 3.25 14.89
C PHE A 58 2.73 1.95 14.89
N LYS A 59 2.67 1.24 16.03
CA LYS A 59 1.89 0.00 16.17
C LYS A 59 0.39 0.20 16.07
N ASP A 60 -0.11 1.34 16.58
CA ASP A 60 -1.52 1.71 16.52
C ASP A 60 -1.92 2.22 15.12
N SER A 61 -0.96 2.43 14.20
CA SER A 61 -1.22 2.80 12.81
C SER A 61 -1.44 1.59 11.89
N ASP A 62 -2.18 1.76 10.80
CA ASP A 62 -2.40 0.74 9.76
C ASP A 62 -1.12 0.39 8.96
N ILE A 63 0.01 1.06 9.24
CA ILE A 63 1.30 0.86 8.56
C ILE A 63 2.07 -0.32 9.17
N ALA A 64 1.96 -0.55 10.48
CA ALA A 64 2.67 -1.63 11.16
C ALA A 64 2.27 -3.04 10.67
N PRO A 65 0.98 -3.34 10.40
CA PRO A 65 0.56 -4.61 9.81
C PRO A 65 1.16 -4.88 8.42
N LEU A 66 1.32 -3.86 7.59
CA LEU A 66 1.97 -3.98 6.26
C LEU A 66 3.45 -4.38 6.37
N TYR A 67 4.11 -3.99 7.46
CA TYR A 67 5.51 -4.31 7.72
C TYR A 67 5.76 -5.74 8.20
N GLY A 68 4.76 -6.36 8.84
CA GLY A 68 4.83 -7.75 9.30
C GLY A 68 4.71 -8.80 8.18
N ILE A 69 4.49 -8.38 6.94
CA ILE A 69 4.29 -9.29 5.80
C ILE A 69 5.64 -9.68 5.21
N ASP A 70 6.14 -10.85 5.58
CA ASP A 70 7.29 -11.46 4.93
C ASP A 70 6.91 -12.02 3.55
N THR A 71 7.05 -11.18 2.52
CA THR A 71 6.72 -11.53 1.14
C THR A 71 7.60 -12.66 0.58
N SER A 72 8.78 -12.93 1.16
CA SER A 72 9.66 -14.03 0.74
C SER A 72 9.08 -15.41 1.06
N LYS A 73 8.14 -15.48 2.02
CA LYS A 73 7.40 -16.70 2.38
C LYS A 73 6.10 -16.87 1.59
N MET A 74 5.79 -15.95 0.68
CA MET A 74 4.58 -15.99 -0.16
C MET A 74 4.91 -16.44 -1.59
N ARG A 75 4.04 -17.26 -2.17
CA ARG A 75 4.11 -17.63 -3.58
C ARG A 75 3.02 -16.91 -4.37
N TYR A 76 3.43 -16.16 -5.38
CA TYR A 76 2.53 -15.40 -6.24
C TYR A 76 2.25 -16.16 -7.55
N ILE A 77 0.98 -16.20 -7.96
CA ILE A 77 0.55 -16.70 -9.26
C ILE A 77 -0.15 -15.55 -9.97
N ALA A 78 0.50 -14.98 -10.97
CA ALA A 78 -0.05 -13.90 -11.78
C ALA A 78 -0.65 -14.45 -13.08
N VAL A 79 -1.88 -14.04 -13.40
CA VAL A 79 -2.56 -14.39 -14.65
C VAL A 79 -2.74 -13.12 -15.47
N THR A 80 -2.19 -13.10 -16.68
CA THR A 80 -2.29 -11.98 -17.62
C THR A 80 -2.98 -12.42 -18.91
N GLY A 81 -3.59 -11.48 -19.63
CA GLY A 81 -4.34 -11.72 -20.86
C GLY A 81 -5.54 -10.79 -21.02
N THR A 82 -6.11 -10.71 -22.21
CA THR A 82 -7.25 -9.81 -22.49
C THR A 82 -8.51 -10.29 -21.79
N ASP A 83 -8.79 -11.60 -21.84
CA ASP A 83 -10.00 -12.21 -21.28
C ASP A 83 -9.69 -13.41 -20.37
N GLY A 84 -10.66 -13.77 -19.52
CA GLY A 84 -10.61 -14.99 -18.70
C GLY A 84 -9.68 -14.96 -17.47
N LYS A 85 -9.05 -13.82 -17.16
CA LYS A 85 -8.19 -13.65 -15.97
C LYS A 85 -8.92 -14.02 -14.68
N THR A 86 -10.08 -13.41 -14.43
CA THR A 86 -10.87 -13.64 -13.22
C THR A 86 -11.28 -15.11 -13.11
N THR A 87 -11.83 -15.70 -14.19
CA THR A 87 -12.23 -17.12 -14.22
C THR A 87 -11.05 -18.05 -13.92
N THR A 88 -9.90 -17.79 -14.52
CA THR A 88 -8.67 -18.58 -14.32
C THR A 88 -8.17 -18.45 -12.87
N CYS A 89 -8.09 -17.24 -12.32
CA CYS A 89 -7.67 -17.01 -10.94
C CYS A 89 -8.62 -17.69 -9.94
N THR A 90 -9.94 -17.61 -10.16
CA THR A 90 -10.95 -18.28 -9.34
C THR A 90 -10.78 -19.80 -9.39
N MET A 91 -10.56 -20.38 -10.58
CA MET A 91 -10.35 -21.81 -10.72
C MET A 91 -9.08 -22.28 -9.98
N ILE A 92 -7.97 -21.54 -10.10
CA ILE A 92 -6.71 -21.81 -9.39
C ILE A 92 -6.92 -21.75 -7.87
N TYR A 93 -7.61 -20.72 -7.37
CA TYR A 93 -7.93 -20.57 -5.96
C TYR A 93 -8.67 -21.78 -5.40
N HIS A 94 -9.74 -22.24 -6.07
CA HIS A 94 -10.50 -23.41 -5.62
C HIS A 94 -9.68 -24.71 -5.68
N ILE A 95 -8.84 -24.90 -6.70
CA ILE A 95 -7.95 -26.08 -6.78
C ILE A 95 -6.97 -26.11 -5.60
N LEU A 96 -6.33 -24.97 -5.29
CA LEU A 96 -5.39 -24.87 -4.17
C LEU A 96 -6.08 -25.07 -2.83
N LYS A 97 -7.25 -24.43 -2.64
CA LYS A 97 -8.06 -24.56 -1.44
C LYS A 97 -8.49 -26.01 -1.21
N ASN A 98 -9.01 -26.69 -2.24
CA ASN A 98 -9.41 -28.10 -2.15
C ASN A 98 -8.25 -29.06 -1.87
N ARG A 99 -7.01 -28.65 -2.16
CA ARG A 99 -5.79 -29.41 -1.82
C ARG A 99 -5.24 -29.07 -0.43
N GLY A 100 -5.97 -28.30 0.38
CA GLY A 100 -5.59 -27.97 1.75
C GLY A 100 -4.58 -26.83 1.88
N PHE A 101 -4.30 -26.10 0.80
CA PHE A 101 -3.52 -24.87 0.89
C PHE A 101 -4.39 -23.73 1.45
N LYS A 102 -3.73 -22.65 1.90
CA LYS A 102 -4.37 -21.40 2.35
C LYS A 102 -4.17 -20.29 1.30
N PRO A 103 -4.75 -20.40 0.09
CA PRO A 103 -4.58 -19.39 -0.93
C PRO A 103 -5.33 -18.11 -0.58
N ALA A 104 -4.82 -16.98 -1.08
CA ALA A 104 -5.57 -15.75 -1.20
C ALA A 104 -5.84 -15.46 -2.69
N LEU A 105 -7.00 -14.89 -2.99
CA LEU A 105 -7.43 -14.50 -4.33
C LEU A 105 -7.83 -13.03 -4.30
N ILE A 106 -7.15 -12.19 -5.08
CA ILE A 106 -7.49 -10.78 -5.23
C ILE A 106 -8.11 -10.60 -6.62
N THR A 107 -9.36 -10.13 -6.68
CA THR A 107 -10.11 -9.93 -7.94
C THR A 107 -10.86 -8.61 -7.94
N THR A 108 -11.41 -8.24 -9.10
CA THR A 108 -12.37 -7.14 -9.33
C THR A 108 -13.59 -7.08 -8.41
N VAL A 109 -13.89 -8.15 -7.68
CA VAL A 109 -15.17 -8.35 -6.99
C VAL A 109 -14.92 -8.58 -5.49
N GLY A 110 -13.67 -8.51 -5.04
CA GLY A 110 -13.29 -8.79 -3.66
C GLY A 110 -11.95 -9.51 -3.54
N ALA A 111 -11.48 -9.57 -2.31
CA ALA A 111 -10.36 -10.40 -1.89
C ALA A 111 -10.90 -11.59 -1.08
N TYR A 112 -10.48 -12.80 -1.41
CA TYR A 112 -10.72 -13.99 -0.61
C TYR A 112 -9.43 -14.39 0.07
N ILE A 113 -9.42 -14.46 1.40
CA ILE A 113 -8.27 -14.89 2.18
C ILE A 113 -8.69 -16.14 2.97
N GLY A 114 -8.20 -17.31 2.55
CA GLY A 114 -8.65 -18.57 3.14
C GLY A 114 -10.14 -18.80 2.93
N ASP A 115 -10.94 -18.78 4.01
CA ASP A 115 -12.40 -18.92 3.97
C ASP A 115 -13.17 -17.61 4.07
N GLN A 116 -12.46 -16.50 4.30
CA GLN A 116 -13.08 -15.19 4.47
C GLN A 116 -13.12 -14.46 3.13
N GLN A 117 -14.31 -13.98 2.78
CA GLN A 117 -14.48 -12.99 1.73
C GLN A 117 -14.41 -11.60 2.36
N ILE A 118 -13.47 -10.80 1.89
CA ILE A 118 -13.35 -9.39 2.22
C ILE A 118 -13.87 -8.64 1.00
N ASP A 119 -14.96 -7.90 1.21
CA ASP A 119 -15.47 -6.98 0.19
C ASP A 119 -14.49 -5.82 0.07
N THR A 120 -13.77 -5.75 -1.03
CA THR A 120 -12.74 -4.72 -1.24
C THR A 120 -13.31 -3.41 -1.76
N GLY A 121 -14.64 -3.33 -2.00
CA GLY A 121 -15.31 -2.12 -2.50
C GLY A 121 -14.86 -1.66 -3.89
N LEU A 122 -13.94 -2.38 -4.52
CA LEU A 122 -13.31 -2.00 -5.78
C LEU A 122 -14.01 -2.74 -6.93
N HIS A 123 -14.86 -2.06 -7.69
CA HIS A 123 -15.47 -2.61 -8.92
C HIS A 123 -14.52 -2.55 -10.14
N THR A 124 -13.20 -2.66 -9.94
CA THR A 124 -12.20 -2.66 -11.02
C THR A 124 -11.03 -3.60 -10.70
N THR A 125 -10.45 -4.25 -11.73
CA THR A 125 -9.42 -5.30 -11.58
C THR A 125 -8.02 -4.72 -11.35
N THR A 126 -7.93 -3.40 -11.34
CA THR A 126 -6.70 -2.62 -11.35
C THR A 126 -7.08 -1.24 -10.80
N PRO A 127 -6.67 -0.84 -9.59
CA PRO A 127 -6.74 0.58 -9.24
C PRO A 127 -5.87 1.33 -10.24
N SER A 128 -6.35 2.46 -10.73
CA SER A 128 -5.55 3.30 -11.62
C SER A 128 -4.35 3.85 -10.84
N SER A 129 -3.22 4.13 -11.50
CA SER A 129 -2.02 4.72 -10.85
C SER A 129 -2.28 6.03 -10.11
N GLN A 130 -3.49 6.60 -10.20
CA GLN A 130 -3.92 7.81 -9.51
C GLN A 130 -4.56 7.53 -8.14
N GLU A 131 -4.73 6.25 -7.76
CA GLU A 131 -5.25 5.80 -6.46
C GLU A 131 -4.20 5.05 -5.62
N LEU A 132 -2.93 5.05 -6.07
CA LEU A 132 -1.77 4.85 -5.19
C LEU A 132 -1.35 6.21 -4.61
#